data_AF-A0A920J299-F1
#
_entry.id   AF-A0A920J299-F1
#
_cell.length_a   1.000
_cell.length_b   1.000
_cell.length_c   1.000
_cell.angle_alpha   90.00
_cell.angle_beta   90.00
_cell.angle_gamma   90.00
#
_symmetry.space_group_name_H-M   'P 1'
#
loop_
_entity.id
_entity.type
_entity.pdbx_description
1 polymer ?
#
loop_
_entity_poly.entity_id
_entity_poly.type
_entity_poly.pdbx_seq_one_letter_code
_entity_poly.pdbx_strand_id
1 'polypeptide(L)'
;MWCLLGCSIGDFGTILFFQVNQIPFPMLGIMTLAIINGLITPIILETIILYRQMNLKEAFNTAIGMSFLSMLAMEIAMNTVDVIFAGGILVWWIVPFMLLAGFLTPLPYNYYRLKKYDESCH
;
A
#
# COMPACT_ATOMS: atom_id res chain seq x y z
N MET A 1 -3.68 5.00 9.73
CA MET A 1 -3.71 5.91 8.54
C MET A 1 -2.34 6.13 7.90
N TRP A 2 -1.23 6.03 8.65
CA TRP A 2 0.13 6.21 8.11
C TRP A 2 0.52 5.18 7.04
N CYS A 3 0.09 3.93 7.19
CA CYS A 3 0.20 2.88 6.18
C CYS A 3 -0.42 3.29 4.83
N LEU A 4 -1.67 3.75 4.80
CA LEU A 4 -2.35 4.13 3.55
C LEU A 4 -1.59 5.25 2.83
N LEU A 5 -1.17 6.26 3.59
CA LEU A 5 -0.41 7.39 3.07
C LEU A 5 0.94 6.92 2.49
N GLY A 6 1.64 6.01 3.19
CA GLY A 6 2.90 5.43 2.73
C GLY A 6 2.76 4.54 1.48
N CYS A 7 1.75 3.68 1.43
CA CYS A 7 1.44 2.85 0.25
C CYS A 7 1.16 3.73 -0.97
N SER A 8 0.27 4.70 -0.84
CA SER A 8 -0.10 5.58 -1.94
C SER A 8 1.07 6.42 -2.46
N ILE A 9 2.00 6.85 -1.60
CA ILE A 9 3.23 7.54 -2.05
C ILE A 9 4.10 6.59 -2.89
N GLY A 10 4.29 5.35 -2.46
CA GLY A 10 5.11 4.36 -3.17
C GLY A 10 4.51 3.94 -4.52
N ASP A 11 3.21 3.66 -4.53
CA ASP A 11 2.46 3.24 -5.72
C ASP A 11 2.43 4.37 -6.77
N PHE A 12 1.94 5.57 -6.40
CA PHE A 12 1.89 6.72 -7.30
C PHE A 12 3.28 7.19 -7.73
N GLY A 13 4.26 7.17 -6.82
CA GLY A 13 5.64 7.55 -7.12
C GLY A 13 6.27 6.64 -8.16
N THR A 14 6.02 5.33 -8.07
CA THR A 14 6.54 4.37 -9.05
C THR A 14 5.89 4.58 -10.41
N ILE A 15 4.55 4.68 -10.47
CA ILE A 15 3.84 4.86 -11.75
C ILE A 15 4.22 6.21 -12.40
N LEU A 16 4.24 7.30 -11.63
CA LEU A 16 4.66 8.62 -12.12
C LEU A 16 6.11 8.63 -12.63
N PHE A 17 7.02 7.94 -11.94
CA PHE A 17 8.41 7.86 -12.37
C PHE A 17 8.54 7.21 -13.75
N PHE A 18 7.83 6.12 -13.99
CA PHE A 18 7.83 5.45 -15.30
C PHE A 18 7.15 6.30 -16.38
N GLN A 19 6.10 7.05 -16.04
CA GLN A 19 5.42 7.96 -16.96
C GLN A 19 6.30 9.15 -17.36
N VAL A 20 7.01 9.77 -16.42
CA VAL A 20 7.87 10.93 -16.70
C VAL A 20 9.09 10.53 -17.54
N ASN A 21 9.69 9.37 -17.26
CA ASN A 21 10.87 8.90 -17.99
C ASN A 21 10.55 8.19 -19.32
N GLN A 22 9.26 7.97 -19.64
CA GLN A 22 8.80 7.34 -20.88
C GLN A 22 9.52 6.01 -21.18
N ILE A 23 9.85 5.23 -20.14
CA ILE A 23 10.54 3.96 -20.30
C ILE A 23 9.53 2.92 -20.81
N PRO A 24 9.76 2.27 -21.97
CA PRO A 24 8.89 1.23 -22.48
C PRO A 24 9.08 -0.04 -21.64
N PHE A 25 8.40 -0.11 -20.50
CA PHE A 25 8.39 -1.25 -19.59
C PHE A 25 7.01 -1.93 -19.64
N PRO A 26 6.93 -3.27 -19.54
CA PRO A 26 5.64 -3.95 -19.50
C PRO A 26 4.83 -3.48 -18.28
N MET A 27 3.54 -3.20 -18.48
CA MET A 27 2.63 -2.74 -17.43
C MET A 27 2.67 -3.63 -16.18
N LEU A 28 2.64 -4.95 -16.36
CA LEU A 28 2.73 -5.92 -15.26
C LEU A 28 4.01 -5.74 -14.41
N GLY A 29 5.11 -5.33 -15.05
CA GLY A 29 6.37 -5.04 -14.37
C GLY A 29 6.31 -3.76 -13.54
N ILE A 30 5.71 -2.69 -14.09
CA ILE A 30 5.51 -1.43 -13.38
C ILE A 30 4.62 -1.67 -12.15
N MET A 31 3.53 -2.41 -12.32
CA MET A 31 2.62 -2.76 -11.22
C MET A 31 3.30 -3.56 -10.11
N THR A 32 4.11 -4.55 -10.48
CA THR A 32 4.85 -5.37 -9.50
C THR A 32 5.85 -4.50 -8.72
N LEU A 33 6.56 -3.61 -9.41
CA LEU A 33 7.47 -2.66 -8.76
C LEU A 33 6.72 -1.67 -7.87
N ALA A 34 5.55 -1.22 -8.30
CA ALA A 34 4.69 -0.32 -7.54
C ALA A 34 4.23 -0.99 -6.23
N ILE A 35 3.84 -2.26 -6.28
CA ILE A 35 3.51 -3.05 -5.07
C ILE A 35 4.72 -3.20 -4.15
N ILE A 36 5.91 -3.53 -4.69
CA ILE A 36 7.11 -3.69 -3.87
C ILE A 36 7.48 -2.38 -3.17
N ASN A 37 7.51 -1.27 -3.92
CA ASN A 37 7.83 0.05 -3.37
C ASN A 37 6.74 0.55 -2.42
N GLY A 38 5.49 0.31 -2.78
CA GLY A 38 4.30 0.60 -2.00
C GLY A 38 4.21 -0.17 -0.68
N LEU A 39 4.86 -1.33 -0.56
CA LEU A 39 5.04 -2.05 0.70
C LEU A 39 6.26 -1.56 1.50
N ILE A 40 7.39 -1.27 0.84
CA ILE A 40 8.62 -0.85 1.53
C ILE A 40 8.45 0.51 2.20
N THR A 41 7.85 1.47 1.50
CA THR A 41 7.68 2.85 1.95
C THR A 41 6.92 2.96 3.29
N PRO A 42 5.73 2.35 3.47
CA PRO A 42 5.00 2.38 4.73
C PRO A 42 5.67 1.55 5.82
N ILE A 43 6.31 0.41 5.51
CA ILE A 43 7.03 -0.38 6.52
C ILE A 43 8.15 0.46 7.14
N ILE A 44 8.91 1.20 6.31
CA ILE A 44 9.94 2.12 6.81
C ILE A 44 9.30 3.24 7.63
N LEU A 45 8.24 3.85 7.14
CA LEU A 45 7.55 4.96 7.83
C LEU A 45 7.01 4.53 9.19
N GLU A 46 6.31 3.39 9.26
CA GLU A 46 5.79 2.81 10.50
C GLU A 46 6.92 2.40 11.45
N THR A 47 8.00 1.79 10.94
CA THR A 47 9.16 1.43 11.76
C THR A 47 9.80 2.67 12.39
N ILE A 48 9.95 3.78 11.64
CA ILE A 48 10.49 5.04 12.16
C ILE A 48 9.59 5.63 13.26
N ILE A 49 8.27 5.57 13.07
CA ILE A 49 7.30 6.07 14.07
C ILE A 49 7.34 5.20 15.33
N LEU A 50 7.29 3.89 15.18
CA LEU A 50 7.31 2.91 16.27
C LEU A 50 8.64 2.87 17.01
N TYR A 51 9.76 3.13 16.34
CA TYR A 51 11.08 3.23 16.98
C TYR A 51 11.14 4.29 18.09
N ARG A 52 10.28 5.31 18.03
CA ARG A 52 10.19 6.32 19.10
C ARG A 52 9.56 5.79 20.39
N GLN A 53 8.96 4.60 20.37
CA GLN A 53 8.24 4.01 21.49
C GLN A 53 8.80 2.64 21.93
N MET A 54 9.59 1.97 21.09
CA MET A 54 10.10 0.61 21.31
C MET A 54 11.44 0.38 20.57
N ASN A 55 12.16 -0.69 20.89
CA ASN A 55 13.47 -0.98 20.28
C ASN A 55 13.33 -1.25 18.77
N LEU A 56 14.37 -0.95 17.97
CA LEU A 56 14.35 -1.13 16.50
C LEU A 56 13.87 -2.52 16.06
N LYS A 57 14.32 -3.56 16.75
CA LYS A 57 14.00 -4.95 16.41
C LYS A 57 12.53 -5.28 16.68
N GLU A 58 11.96 -4.72 17.73
CA GLU A 58 10.54 -4.87 18.07
C GLU A 58 9.67 -4.04 17.14
N ALA A 59 10.02 -2.76 16.92
CA ALA A 59 9.32 -1.87 15.99
C ALA A 59 9.18 -2.46 14.58
N PHE A 60 10.26 -3.06 14.05
CA PHE A 60 10.24 -3.69 12.73
C PHE A 60 9.38 -4.97 12.69
N ASN A 61 9.51 -5.84 13.70
CA ASN A 61 8.68 -7.04 13.81
C ASN A 61 7.20 -6.69 13.95
N THR A 62 6.87 -5.62 14.68
CA THR A 62 5.50 -5.13 14.84
C THR A 62 4.97 -4.52 13.55
N ALA A 63 5.74 -3.68 12.86
CA ALA A 63 5.34 -3.07 11.58
C ALA A 63 5.03 -4.12 10.51
N ILE A 64 5.84 -5.18 10.42
CA ILE A 64 5.58 -6.30 9.50
C ILE A 64 4.42 -7.17 10.00
N GLY A 65 4.45 -7.58 11.28
CA GLY A 65 3.52 -8.58 11.80
C GLY A 65 2.07 -8.12 11.91
N MET A 66 1.83 -6.83 12.14
CA MET A 66 0.48 -6.34 12.42
C MET A 66 -0.33 -6.06 11.14
N SER A 67 0.36 -5.71 10.03
CA SER A 67 -0.29 -5.07 8.88
C SER A 67 0.10 -5.61 7.49
N PHE A 68 1.09 -6.52 7.36
CA PHE A 68 1.62 -6.89 6.03
C PHE A 68 0.57 -7.44 5.06
N LEU A 69 -0.32 -8.33 5.51
CA LEU A 69 -1.34 -8.93 4.65
C LEU A 69 -2.40 -7.89 4.20
N SER A 70 -2.77 -6.98 5.09
CA SER A 70 -3.70 -5.89 4.81
C SER A 70 -3.09 -4.87 3.84
N MET A 71 -1.80 -4.57 4.01
CA MET A 71 -1.04 -3.71 3.10
C MET A 71 -0.97 -4.30 1.69
N LEU A 72 -0.66 -5.59 1.59
CA LEU A 72 -0.63 -6.29 0.30
C LEU A 72 -2.00 -6.28 -0.39
N ALA A 73 -3.08 -6.55 0.35
CA ALA A 73 -4.43 -6.51 -0.19
C ALA A 73 -4.82 -5.11 -0.67
N MET A 74 -4.46 -4.08 0.10
CA MET A 74 -4.66 -2.68 -0.26
C MET A 74 -3.93 -2.30 -1.56
N GLU A 75 -2.64 -2.63 -1.66
CA GLU A 75 -1.81 -2.42 -2.86
C GLU A 75 -2.40 -3.10 -4.11
N ILE A 76 -2.79 -4.37 -3.98
CA ILE A 76 -3.42 -5.11 -5.09
C ILE A 76 -4.71 -4.42 -5.54
N ALA A 77 -5.53 -3.94 -4.60
CA ALA A 77 -6.79 -3.28 -4.92
C ALA A 77 -6.58 -1.93 -5.63
N MET A 78 -5.66 -1.10 -5.15
CA MET A 78 -5.33 0.19 -5.79
C MET A 78 -4.82 -0.02 -7.21
N ASN A 79 -3.89 -0.95 -7.38
CA ASN A 79 -3.29 -1.25 -8.67
C ASN A 79 -4.30 -1.89 -9.64
N THR A 80 -5.24 -2.69 -9.13
CA THR A 80 -6.35 -3.23 -9.93
C THR A 80 -7.26 -2.12 -10.43
N VAL A 81 -7.58 -1.12 -9.60
CA VAL A 81 -8.36 0.05 -10.01
C VAL A 81 -7.61 0.86 -11.08
N ASP A 82 -6.30 1.05 -10.93
CA ASP A 82 -5.47 1.74 -11.93
C ASP A 82 -5.51 1.02 -13.29
N VAL A 83 -5.37 -0.31 -13.33
CA VAL A 83 -5.46 -1.07 -14.58
C VAL A 83 -6.84 -1.00 -15.20
N ILE A 84 -7.91 -1.17 -14.41
CA ILE A 84 -9.28 -1.20 -14.92
C ILE A 84 -9.69 0.16 -15.50
N PHE A 85 -9.34 1.25 -14.83
CA PHE A 85 -9.82 2.59 -15.21
C PHE A 85 -8.83 3.38 -16.07
N ALA A 86 -7.53 3.17 -15.86
CA ALA A 86 -6.46 3.98 -16.44
C ALA A 86 -5.55 3.19 -17.40
N GLY A 87 -5.64 1.85 -17.39
CA GLY A 87 -4.76 1.00 -18.18
C GLY A 87 -3.29 1.22 -17.83
N GLY A 88 -2.95 1.37 -16.54
CA GLY A 88 -1.56 1.51 -16.08
C GLY A 88 -0.95 2.90 -16.30
N ILE A 89 -1.77 3.92 -16.55
CA ILE A 89 -1.37 5.32 -16.70
C ILE A 89 -2.06 6.10 -15.59
N LEU A 90 -1.30 6.60 -14.61
CA LEU A 90 -1.86 7.43 -13.55
C LEU A 90 -2.55 8.69 -14.12
N VAL A 91 -3.87 8.76 -13.96
CA VAL A 91 -4.69 9.93 -14.30
C VAL A 91 -5.21 10.57 -13.01
N TRP A 92 -5.12 11.89 -12.92
CA TRP A 92 -5.49 12.66 -11.73
C TRP A 92 -6.91 12.40 -11.20
N TRP A 93 -7.86 12.09 -12.10
CA TRP A 93 -9.25 11.78 -11.74
C TRP A 93 -9.45 10.41 -11.09
N ILE A 94 -8.51 9.47 -11.28
CA ILE A 94 -8.61 8.09 -10.80
C ILE A 94 -8.00 7.95 -9.39
N VAL A 95 -7.11 8.86 -9.00
CA VAL A 95 -6.49 8.95 -7.67
C VAL A 95 -7.48 8.80 -6.51
N PRO A 96 -8.61 9.54 -6.43
CA PRO A 96 -9.57 9.38 -5.34
C PRO A 96 -10.22 7.99 -5.31
N PHE A 97 -10.43 7.35 -6.46
CA PHE A 97 -10.98 6.00 -6.54
C PHE A 97 -9.97 4.95 -6.07
N MET A 98 -8.69 5.10 -6.42
CA MET A 98 -7.62 4.25 -5.91
C MET A 98 -7.51 4.34 -4.39
N LEU A 99 -7.47 5.56 -3.84
CA LEU A 99 -7.42 5.77 -2.40
C LEU A 99 -8.62 5.18 -1.66
N LEU A 100 -9.83 5.32 -2.23
CA LEU A 100 -11.04 4.71 -1.68
C LEU A 100 -10.98 3.18 -1.71
N ALA A 101 -10.54 2.58 -2.81
CA ALA A 101 -10.38 1.13 -2.89
C ALA A 101 -9.33 0.63 -1.89
N GLY A 102 -8.19 1.33 -1.79
CA GLY A 102 -7.15 1.02 -0.83
C GLY A 102 -7.61 1.15 0.63
N PHE A 103 -8.46 2.12 0.95
CA PHE A 103 -9.04 2.26 2.30
C PHE A 103 -10.11 1.21 2.61
N LEU A 104 -10.95 0.86 1.63
CA LEU A 104 -12.05 -0.08 1.82
C LEU A 104 -11.59 -1.54 1.88
N THR A 105 -10.54 -1.90 1.14
CA THR A 105 -10.05 -3.29 1.04
C THR A 105 -9.57 -3.91 2.36
N PRO A 106 -8.86 -3.21 3.27
CA PRO A 106 -8.47 -3.79 4.54
C PRO A 106 -9.64 -3.94 5.52
N LEU A 107 -10.80 -3.29 5.31
CA LEU A 107 -11.98 -3.41 6.19
C LEU A 107 -12.54 -4.83 6.29
N PRO A 108 -12.86 -5.56 5.21
CA PRO A 108 -13.39 -6.92 5.30
C PRO A 108 -12.39 -7.90 5.93
N TYR A 109 -11.09 -7.74 5.67
CA TYR A 109 -10.05 -8.54 6.30
C TYR A 109 -9.96 -8.25 7.81
N ASN A 110 -9.94 -6.97 8.19
CA ASN A 110 -9.90 -6.55 9.60
C ASN A 110 -11.18 -6.99 10.35
N TYR A 111 -12.35 -6.91 9.70
CA TYR A 111 -13.63 -7.36 10.27
C TYR A 111 -13.70 -8.89 10.46
N TYR A 112 -13.17 -9.67 9.51
CA TYR A 112 -13.05 -11.12 9.66
C TYR A 112 -12.10 -11.49 10.80
N ARG A 113 -10.97 -10.78 10.93
CA ARG A 113 -10.00 -11.01 12.00
C ARG A 113 -10.57 -10.66 13.38
N LEU A 114 -11.26 -9.53 13.49
CA LEU A 114 -12.03 -9.12 14.67
C LEU A 114 -13.03 -10.20 15.10
N LYS A 115 -13.84 -10.72 14.17
CA LYS A 115 -14.87 -11.73 14.49
C LYS A 115 -14.30 -13.08 14.94
N LYS A 116 -13.06 -13.41 14.55
CA LYS A 116 -12.45 -14.71 14.82
C LYS A 116 -11.42 -14.70 15.95
N TYR A 117 -10.72 -13.58 16.13
CA TYR A 117 -9.58 -13.46 17.04
C TYR A 117 -9.74 -12.33 18.08
N ASP A 118 -10.82 -11.54 18.03
CA ASP A 118 -11.07 -10.37 18.92
C ASP A 118 -9.95 -9.30 18.91
N GLU A 119 -9.03 -9.38 17.94
CA GLU A 119 -7.94 -8.42 17.77
C GLU A 119 -8.34 -7.34 16.76
N SER A 120 -8.33 -6.08 17.20
CA SER A 120 -8.48 -4.91 16.33
C SER A 120 -7.14 -4.22 16.13
N CYS A 121 -6.80 -3.91 14.87
CA CYS A 121 -5.67 -3.03 14.54
C CYS A 121 -6.14 -1.56 14.50
N HIS A 122 -6.68 -1.05 15.61
CA HIS A 122 -7.09 0.36 15.75
C HIS A 122 -6.25 1.08 16.80
#